data_AF-A0A0N4XRU5-F1
#
_entry.id   AF-A0A0N4XRU5-F1
#
_cell.length_a   1.000
_cell.length_b   1.000
_cell.length_c   1.000
_cell.angle_alpha   90.00
_cell.angle_beta   90.00
_cell.angle_gamma   90.00
#
_symmetry.space_group_name_H-M   'P 1'
#
loop_
_entity.id
_entity.type
_entity.pdbx_description
1 polymer ?
#
loop_
_entity_poly.entity_id
_entity_poly.type
_entity_poly.pdbx_seq_one_letter_code
_entity_poly.pdbx_strand_id
1 'polypeptide(L)'
;MCLDFFTTNAIFKSLQDRNAAFEETKQFALQSLASVAYQINTLARDLLDMLDLQTDKISNLTGQVENIDVVVNIHKEKLARREIGALTTNKTLQKQPKIIAPAAQEPTQRYRRVPIDFSVLDGIGHGVRCEVSIQKNNFVKKCYFDVLATTTPYCRGVSCCFKCFGHAAVLYALYAVRTHCQYRKQYG
;
A
#
# COMPACT_ATOMS: atom_id res chain seq x y z
N MET A 1 -61.60 -26.80 28.09
CA MET A 1 -62.40 -25.78 28.82
C MET A 1 -63.56 -25.23 28.01
N CYS A 2 -63.40 -24.54 26.87
CA CYS A 2 -64.57 -24.06 26.09
C CYS A 2 -65.35 -25.18 25.37
N LEU A 3 -64.67 -26.22 24.85
CA LEU A 3 -65.33 -27.34 24.19
C LEU A 3 -66.12 -28.24 25.17
N ASP A 4 -65.61 -28.43 26.39
CA ASP A 4 -66.29 -29.25 27.42
C ASP A 4 -67.56 -28.56 27.95
N PHE A 5 -67.56 -27.23 27.97
CA PHE A 5 -68.74 -26.42 28.28
C PHE A 5 -69.78 -26.48 27.15
N PHE A 6 -69.33 -26.55 25.90
CA PHE A 6 -70.20 -26.63 24.72
C PHE A 6 -71.02 -27.93 24.68
N THR A 7 -70.38 -29.08 24.95
CA THR A 7 -71.07 -30.38 24.92
C THR A 7 -72.08 -30.55 26.06
N THR A 8 -71.76 -30.06 27.25
CA THR A 8 -72.63 -30.20 28.44
C THR A 8 -73.84 -29.26 28.41
N ASN A 9 -73.67 -28.00 27.99
CA ASN A 9 -74.77 -27.02 27.94
C ASN A 9 -75.70 -27.21 26.74
N ALA A 10 -75.17 -27.57 25.57
CA ALA A 10 -75.99 -27.80 24.38
C ALA A 10 -76.95 -28.99 24.57
N ILE A 11 -76.48 -30.09 25.21
CA ILE A 11 -77.31 -31.26 25.48
C ILE A 11 -78.43 -30.93 26.47
N PHE A 12 -78.12 -30.27 27.58
CA PHE A 12 -79.11 -29.93 28.61
C PHE A 12 -80.22 -29.00 28.09
N LYS A 13 -79.87 -27.96 27.34
CA LYS A 13 -80.83 -26.95 26.86
C LYS A 13 -81.66 -27.43 25.66
N SER A 14 -81.12 -28.36 24.86
CA SER A 14 -81.86 -29.01 23.76
C SER A 14 -83.06 -29.86 24.20
N LEU A 15 -83.14 -30.22 25.48
CA LEU A 15 -84.24 -30.97 26.08
C LEU A 15 -85.45 -30.09 26.46
N GLN A 16 -85.24 -28.78 26.66
CA GLN A 16 -86.27 -27.83 27.10
C GLN A 16 -86.73 -26.89 25.97
N ASP A 17 -85.80 -26.30 25.20
CA ASP A 17 -86.11 -25.39 24.09
C ASP A 17 -85.02 -25.43 23.00
N ARG A 18 -85.29 -26.16 21.91
CA ARG A 18 -84.30 -26.41 20.85
C ARG A 18 -83.82 -25.17 20.11
N ASN A 19 -84.70 -24.21 19.84
CA ASN A 19 -84.36 -23.01 19.06
C ASN A 19 -83.46 -22.06 19.87
N ALA A 20 -83.71 -21.91 21.17
CA ALA A 20 -82.88 -21.09 22.04
C ALA A 20 -81.49 -21.70 22.24
N ALA A 21 -81.40 -23.03 22.40
CA ALA A 21 -80.13 -23.74 22.50
C ALA A 21 -79.28 -23.59 21.22
N PHE A 22 -79.91 -23.63 20.03
CA PHE A 22 -79.22 -23.49 18.75
C PHE A 22 -78.60 -22.10 18.56
N GLU A 23 -79.32 -21.01 18.86
CA GLU A 23 -78.77 -19.66 18.70
C GLU A 23 -77.63 -19.38 19.68
N GLU A 24 -77.71 -19.86 20.91
CA GLU A 24 -76.61 -19.77 21.88
C GLU A 24 -75.37 -20.55 21.41
N THR A 25 -75.57 -21.76 20.88
CA THR A 25 -74.51 -22.59 20.28
C THR A 25 -73.81 -21.87 19.13
N LYS A 26 -74.58 -21.21 18.25
CA LYS A 26 -74.06 -20.41 17.13
C LYS A 26 -73.22 -19.23 17.60
N GLN A 27 -73.69 -18.48 18.61
CA GLN A 27 -72.94 -17.36 19.19
C GLN A 27 -71.63 -17.83 19.81
N PHE A 28 -71.65 -18.93 20.58
CA PHE A 28 -70.43 -19.51 21.14
C PHE A 28 -69.47 -20.06 20.08
N ALA A 29 -69.97 -20.65 18.99
CA ALA A 29 -69.14 -21.11 17.87
C ALA A 29 -68.43 -19.94 17.19
N LEU A 30 -69.16 -18.83 16.94
CA LEU A 30 -68.58 -17.60 16.40
C LEU A 30 -67.54 -16.98 17.36
N GLN A 31 -67.84 -16.91 18.65
CA GLN A 31 -66.92 -16.40 19.67
C GLN A 31 -65.65 -17.26 19.78
N SER A 32 -65.80 -18.59 19.76
CA SER A 32 -64.67 -19.52 19.84
C SER A 32 -63.77 -19.40 18.62
N LEU A 33 -64.37 -19.33 17.43
CA LEU A 33 -63.63 -19.12 16.19
C LEU A 33 -62.91 -17.77 16.18
N ALA A 34 -63.60 -16.69 16.58
CA ALA A 34 -63.00 -15.35 16.66
C ALA A 34 -61.85 -15.31 17.67
N SER A 35 -61.99 -15.97 18.83
CA SER A 35 -60.96 -16.05 19.85
C SER A 35 -59.71 -16.77 19.34
N VAL A 36 -59.87 -17.94 18.72
CA VAL A 36 -58.74 -18.71 18.17
C VAL A 36 -58.06 -17.95 17.03
N ALA A 37 -58.84 -17.36 16.11
CA ALA A 37 -58.29 -16.56 15.02
C ALA A 37 -57.49 -15.36 15.54
N TYR A 38 -57.98 -14.67 16.58
CA TYR A 38 -57.25 -13.58 17.22
C TYR A 38 -55.95 -14.06 17.87
N GLN A 39 -55.99 -15.18 18.60
CA GLN A 39 -54.79 -15.75 19.22
C GLN A 39 -53.73 -16.14 18.18
N ILE A 40 -54.13 -16.77 17.08
CA ILE A 40 -53.23 -17.10 15.97
C ILE A 40 -52.62 -15.83 15.38
N ASN A 41 -53.42 -14.80 15.11
CA ASN A 41 -52.96 -13.55 14.51
C ASN A 41 -52.02 -12.76 15.44
N THR A 42 -52.29 -12.74 16.73
CA THR A 42 -51.40 -12.08 17.71
C THR A 42 -50.07 -12.83 17.82
N LEU A 43 -50.11 -14.16 17.98
CA LEU A 43 -48.89 -14.96 18.05
C LEU A 43 -48.05 -14.85 16.77
N ALA A 44 -48.69 -14.85 15.60
CA ALA A 44 -47.99 -14.70 14.33
C ALA A 44 -47.26 -13.36 14.23
N ARG A 45 -47.90 -12.26 14.68
CA ARG A 45 -47.29 -10.93 14.72
C ARG A 45 -46.11 -10.88 15.70
N ASP A 46 -46.30 -11.37 16.92
CA ASP A 46 -45.25 -11.40 17.93
C ASP A 46 -44.03 -12.23 17.46
N LEU A 47 -44.28 -13.32 16.73
CA LEU A 47 -43.22 -14.14 16.16
C LEU A 47 -42.49 -13.43 15.02
N LEU A 48 -43.21 -12.75 14.12
CA LEU A 48 -42.59 -11.96 13.05
C LEU A 48 -41.71 -10.85 13.65
N ASP A 49 -42.22 -10.10 14.63
CA ASP A 49 -41.46 -9.05 15.31
C ASP A 49 -40.21 -9.60 15.99
N MET A 50 -40.31 -10.77 16.63
CA MET A 50 -39.15 -11.45 17.21
C MET A 50 -38.11 -11.84 16.16
N LEU A 51 -38.54 -12.39 15.02
CA LEU A 51 -37.64 -12.80 13.94
C LEU A 51 -36.93 -11.59 13.32
N ASP A 52 -37.62 -10.48 13.14
CA ASP A 52 -37.04 -9.23 12.64
C ASP A 52 -35.98 -8.70 13.60
N LEU A 53 -36.29 -8.65 14.91
CA LEU A 53 -35.32 -8.26 15.95
C LEU A 53 -34.08 -9.17 15.99
N GLN A 54 -34.27 -10.48 15.81
CA GLN A 54 -33.15 -11.43 15.77
C GLN A 54 -32.30 -11.25 14.51
N THR A 55 -32.92 -10.99 13.37
CA THR A 55 -32.22 -10.73 12.10
C THR A 55 -31.34 -9.50 12.21
N ASP A 56 -31.87 -8.40 12.76
CA ASP A 56 -31.09 -7.19 13.03
C ASP A 56 -29.94 -7.44 14.01
N LYS A 57 -30.20 -8.24 15.04
CA LYS A 57 -29.16 -8.60 16.01
C LYS A 57 -28.02 -9.39 15.36
N ILE A 58 -28.33 -10.36 14.51
CA ILE A 58 -27.34 -11.16 13.78
C ILE A 58 -26.55 -10.27 12.82
N SER A 59 -27.20 -9.35 12.09
CA SER A 59 -26.54 -8.40 11.20
C SER A 59 -25.53 -7.52 11.96
N ASN A 60 -25.94 -6.95 13.09
CA ASN A 60 -25.06 -6.15 13.94
C ASN A 60 -23.88 -6.97 14.49
N LEU A 61 -24.13 -8.19 14.99
CA LEU A 61 -23.06 -9.06 15.48
C LEU A 61 -22.09 -9.46 14.36
N THR A 62 -22.58 -9.68 13.14
CA THR A 62 -21.76 -9.96 11.97
C THR A 62 -20.82 -8.78 11.68
N GLY A 63 -21.34 -7.55 11.63
CA GLY A 63 -20.52 -6.36 11.45
C GLY A 63 -19.51 -6.12 12.58
N GLN A 64 -19.83 -6.49 13.82
CA GLN A 64 -18.87 -6.45 14.94
C GLN A 64 -17.73 -7.45 14.74
N VAL A 65 -18.04 -8.67 14.31
CA VAL A 65 -17.03 -9.70 14.02
C VAL A 65 -16.12 -9.28 12.86
N GLU A 66 -16.67 -8.69 11.80
CA GLU A 66 -15.89 -8.16 10.68
C GLU A 66 -14.90 -7.07 11.14
N ASN A 67 -15.34 -6.15 11.99
CA ASN A 67 -14.46 -5.14 12.57
C ASN A 67 -13.33 -5.76 13.42
N ILE A 68 -13.64 -6.79 14.20
CA ILE A 68 -12.63 -7.53 14.98
C ILE A 68 -11.61 -8.19 14.05
N ASP A 69 -12.05 -8.80 12.95
CA ASP A 69 -11.15 -9.42 11.97
C ASP A 69 -10.15 -8.41 11.40
N VAL A 70 -10.62 -7.22 11.04
CA VAL A 70 -9.75 -6.12 10.58
C VAL A 70 -8.72 -5.75 11.64
N VAL A 71 -9.12 -5.61 12.91
CA VAL A 71 -8.21 -5.28 14.01
C VAL A 71 -7.17 -6.37 14.22
N VAL A 72 -7.57 -7.65 14.18
CA VAL A 72 -6.66 -8.80 14.31
C VAL A 72 -5.68 -8.85 13.15
N ASN A 73 -6.13 -8.63 11.91
CA ASN A 73 -5.26 -8.61 10.74
C ASN A 73 -4.24 -7.47 10.82
N ILE A 74 -4.64 -6.28 11.24
CA ILE A 74 -3.73 -5.16 11.51
C ILE A 74 -2.74 -5.54 12.61
N HIS A 75 -3.20 -6.20 13.67
CA HIS A 75 -2.33 -6.62 14.77
C HIS A 75 -1.28 -7.64 14.31
N LYS A 76 -1.69 -8.67 13.56
CA LYS A 76 -0.78 -9.67 12.98
C LYS A 76 0.28 -9.04 12.08
N GLU A 77 -0.14 -8.13 11.20
CA GLU A 77 0.78 -7.39 10.33
C GLU A 77 1.77 -6.52 11.13
N LYS A 78 1.28 -5.82 12.17
CA LYS A 78 2.14 -5.01 13.06
C LYS A 78 3.16 -5.87 13.79
N LEU A 79 2.77 -7.05 14.29
CA LEU A 79 3.69 -7.99 14.91
C LEU A 79 4.75 -8.45 13.91
N ALA A 80 4.36 -8.87 12.70
CA ALA A 80 5.30 -9.28 11.66
C ALA A 80 6.31 -8.18 11.31
N ARG A 81 5.85 -6.92 11.14
CA ARG A 81 6.76 -5.78 10.89
C ARG A 81 7.66 -5.47 12.07
N ARG A 82 7.21 -5.68 13.31
CA ARG A 82 8.02 -5.47 14.51
C ARG A 82 9.16 -6.49 14.57
N GLU A 83 8.88 -7.76 14.32
CA GLU A 83 9.88 -8.84 14.29
C GLU A 83 10.94 -8.57 13.21
N ILE A 84 10.50 -8.22 11.99
CA ILE A 84 11.43 -7.82 10.92
C ILE A 84 12.20 -6.54 11.30
N GLY A 85 11.50 -5.56 11.85
CA GLY A 85 12.06 -4.26 12.26
C GLY A 85 13.17 -4.39 13.30
N ALA A 86 13.03 -5.30 14.25
CA ALA A 86 14.06 -5.60 15.26
C ALA A 86 15.37 -6.09 14.63
N LEU A 87 15.30 -6.75 13.48
CA LEU A 87 16.46 -7.25 12.73
C LEU A 87 16.99 -6.24 11.70
N THR A 88 16.37 -5.07 11.57
CA THR A 88 16.76 -4.04 10.61
C THR A 88 17.47 -2.86 11.27
N THR A 89 18.34 -2.20 10.53
CA THR A 89 18.99 -0.95 10.95
C THR A 89 18.78 0.11 9.87
N ASN A 90 18.72 1.39 10.26
CA ASN A 90 18.54 2.48 9.30
C ASN A 90 19.77 2.60 8.40
N LYS A 91 19.56 2.54 7.07
CA LYS A 91 20.60 2.87 6.08
C LYS A 91 20.41 4.30 5.60
N THR A 92 21.21 5.22 6.13
CA THR A 92 21.30 6.59 5.61
C THR A 92 22.02 6.58 4.26
N LEU A 93 21.24 6.58 3.17
CA LEU A 93 21.78 6.79 1.83
C LEU A 93 21.97 8.29 1.62
N GLN A 94 23.16 8.81 1.92
CA GLN A 94 23.54 10.14 1.45
C GLN A 94 23.64 10.08 -0.08
N LYS A 95 22.70 10.72 -0.76
CA LYS A 95 22.77 10.92 -2.21
C LYS A 95 23.87 11.95 -2.49
N GLN A 96 25.11 11.50 -2.57
CA GLN A 96 26.22 12.34 -3.01
C GLN A 96 26.19 12.45 -4.54
N PRO A 97 26.34 13.66 -5.11
CA PRO A 97 26.47 13.81 -6.56
C PRO A 97 27.73 13.08 -7.04
N LYS A 98 27.64 12.43 -8.22
CA LYS A 98 28.72 11.59 -8.78
C LYS A 98 30.00 12.38 -9.10
N ILE A 99 29.90 13.70 -9.26
CA ILE A 99 31.04 14.58 -9.52
C ILE A 99 30.92 15.75 -8.54
N ILE A 100 31.91 15.86 -7.65
CA ILE A 100 32.09 17.00 -6.75
C ILE A 100 33.30 17.74 -7.29
N ALA A 101 33.08 18.87 -7.95
CA ALA A 101 34.18 19.70 -8.41
C ALA A 101 34.85 20.38 -7.19
N PRO A 102 36.19 20.38 -7.09
CA PRO A 102 36.89 21.11 -6.04
C PRO A 102 36.56 22.61 -6.11
N ALA A 103 36.43 23.26 -4.95
CA ALA A 103 35.99 24.66 -4.85
C ALA A 103 36.95 25.67 -5.51
N ALA A 104 38.23 25.32 -5.62
CA ALA A 104 39.23 26.09 -6.35
C ALA A 104 39.52 25.39 -7.67
N GLN A 105 39.08 26.00 -8.77
CA GLN A 105 39.50 25.59 -10.11
C GLN A 105 40.88 26.19 -10.38
N GLU A 106 41.88 25.35 -10.62
CA GLU A 106 43.23 25.82 -10.97
C GLU A 106 43.16 26.65 -12.27
N PRO A 107 43.77 27.85 -12.31
CA PRO A 107 43.72 28.69 -13.50
C PRO A 107 44.42 27.98 -14.66
N THR A 108 43.74 27.88 -15.80
CA THR A 108 44.31 27.30 -17.01
C THR A 108 45.56 28.07 -17.43
N GLN A 109 46.73 27.44 -17.35
CA GLN A 109 47.98 28.05 -17.80
C GLN A 109 48.04 28.11 -19.34
N ARG A 110 48.24 29.31 -19.87
CA ARG A 110 48.46 29.53 -21.30
C ARG A 110 49.86 29.06 -21.68
N TYR A 111 49.97 28.16 -22.65
CA TYR A 111 51.26 27.70 -23.17
C TYR A 111 52.09 28.88 -23.71
N ARG A 112 53.33 29.01 -23.22
CA ARG A 112 54.35 29.95 -23.71
C ARG A 112 55.59 29.15 -24.08
N ARG A 113 56.11 29.35 -25.29
CA ARG A 113 57.40 28.77 -25.70
C ARG A 113 58.51 29.47 -24.94
N VAL A 114 59.24 28.72 -24.13
CA VAL A 114 60.46 29.15 -23.45
C VAL A 114 61.60 28.31 -24.03
N PRO A 115 62.73 28.91 -24.43
CA PRO A 115 63.90 28.15 -24.88
C PRO A 115 64.43 27.25 -23.75
N ILE A 116 65.13 26.17 -24.12
CA ILE A 116 65.75 25.27 -23.15
C ILE A 116 66.85 26.04 -22.40
N ASP A 117 66.66 26.23 -21.09
CA ASP A 117 67.66 26.82 -20.20
C ASP A 117 68.37 25.70 -19.45
N PHE A 118 69.66 25.53 -19.74
CA PHE A 118 70.50 24.50 -19.14
C PHE A 118 70.97 24.87 -17.72
N SER A 119 70.70 26.10 -17.27
CA SER A 119 71.16 26.63 -15.98
C SER A 119 70.12 26.46 -14.85
N VAL A 120 68.89 26.03 -15.16
CA VAL A 120 67.77 25.91 -14.20
C VAL A 120 68.08 24.93 -13.06
N LEU A 121 68.96 23.96 -13.31
CA LEU A 121 69.35 22.94 -12.35
C LEU A 121 70.69 23.22 -11.66
N ASP A 122 71.42 24.28 -12.06
CA ASP A 122 72.75 24.61 -11.50
C ASP A 122 72.69 25.03 -10.02
N GLY A 123 71.52 25.50 -9.56
CA GLY A 123 71.26 25.82 -8.15
C GLY A 123 70.83 24.63 -7.30
N ILE A 124 70.68 23.43 -7.89
CA ILE A 124 70.25 22.21 -7.20
C ILE A 124 71.45 21.25 -7.14
N GLY A 125 72.04 21.09 -5.96
CA GLY A 125 73.21 20.21 -5.74
C GLY A 125 74.55 20.91 -6.00
N HIS A 126 75.53 20.18 -6.55
CA HIS A 126 76.89 20.67 -6.88
C HIS A 126 77.00 20.95 -8.39
N GLY A 127 76.28 21.96 -8.89
CA GLY A 127 76.26 22.33 -10.31
C GLY A 127 77.59 22.91 -10.80
N VAL A 128 77.98 22.57 -12.03
CA VAL A 128 79.15 23.13 -12.72
C VAL A 128 78.68 24.16 -13.73
N ARG A 129 79.06 25.43 -13.54
CA ARG A 129 78.68 26.53 -14.44
C ARG A 129 79.56 26.54 -15.68
N CYS A 130 78.97 26.41 -16.87
CA CYS A 130 79.69 26.56 -18.14
C CYS A 130 79.67 28.03 -18.59
N GLU A 131 80.81 28.72 -18.55
CA GLU A 131 81.00 30.01 -19.23
C GLU A 131 81.34 29.76 -20.71
N VAL A 132 80.41 30.04 -21.64
CA VAL A 132 80.65 29.94 -23.08
C VAL A 132 80.23 31.23 -23.79
N SER A 133 81.15 31.79 -24.56
CA SER A 133 81.04 33.02 -25.34
C SER A 133 80.20 32.86 -26.62
N ILE A 134 79.42 33.91 -26.93
CA ILE A 134 78.44 34.01 -28.02
C ILE A 134 79.09 33.94 -29.41
N GLN A 135 78.60 33.09 -30.32
CA GLN A 135 78.60 33.36 -31.78
C GLN A 135 77.31 32.88 -32.48
N LYS A 136 76.80 33.76 -33.34
CA LYS A 136 75.53 33.69 -34.10
C LYS A 136 75.58 32.64 -35.21
N ASN A 137 74.44 32.04 -35.58
CA ASN A 137 73.94 32.09 -36.96
C ASN A 137 72.57 31.41 -37.18
N ASN A 138 71.75 32.10 -37.97
CA ASN A 138 70.43 31.73 -38.44
C ASN A 138 70.46 30.52 -39.40
N PHE A 139 69.50 29.59 -39.26
CA PHE A 139 68.82 29.07 -40.45
C PHE A 139 67.42 28.55 -40.13
N VAL A 140 66.43 29.25 -40.68
CA VAL A 140 65.01 28.92 -40.68
C VAL A 140 64.77 27.90 -41.78
N LYS A 141 64.07 26.79 -41.50
CA LYS A 141 63.14 26.20 -42.47
C LYS A 141 61.83 25.78 -41.79
N LYS A 142 60.77 26.37 -42.34
CA LYS A 142 59.36 26.27 -41.99
C LYS A 142 58.71 25.44 -43.10
N CYS A 143 57.91 24.45 -42.76
CA CYS A 143 56.85 23.96 -43.64
C CYS A 143 55.56 23.84 -42.82
N TYR A 144 54.53 24.46 -43.38
CA TYR A 144 53.20 24.72 -42.85
C TYR A 144 52.19 23.87 -43.66
N PHE A 145 50.93 23.88 -43.23
CA PHE A 145 49.72 23.51 -43.99
C PHE A 145 49.43 21.98 -44.13
N ASP A 146 48.23 21.44 -43.94
CA ASP A 146 46.88 22.03 -43.90
C ASP A 146 45.81 21.06 -43.33
N VAL A 147 44.96 21.46 -42.37
CA VAL A 147 43.51 21.75 -42.48
C VAL A 147 42.61 20.60 -42.98
N LEU A 148 41.74 20.08 -42.10
CA LEU A 148 40.29 20.30 -42.21
C LEU A 148 39.54 19.85 -40.94
N ALA A 149 38.78 20.77 -40.37
CA ALA A 149 37.73 20.51 -39.41
C ALA A 149 36.48 19.98 -40.12
N THR A 150 35.80 19.00 -39.54
CA THR A 150 34.36 18.80 -39.76
C THR A 150 33.65 18.51 -38.44
N THR A 151 32.44 19.02 -38.40
CA THR A 151 31.57 19.33 -37.28
C THR A 151 30.82 18.13 -36.70
N THR A 152 30.32 18.31 -35.48
CA THR A 152 29.40 17.49 -34.63
C THR A 152 28.03 17.21 -35.32
N PRO A 153 26.96 16.58 -34.72
CA PRO A 153 26.68 16.17 -33.31
C PRO A 153 25.79 14.89 -33.05
N TYR A 154 25.57 14.59 -31.75
CA TYR A 154 24.32 14.09 -31.10
C TYR A 154 23.94 12.58 -30.96
N CYS A 155 23.82 12.19 -29.66
CA CYS A 155 22.71 11.49 -28.95
C CYS A 155 22.71 9.99 -28.56
N ARG A 156 22.73 9.80 -27.23
CA ARG A 156 21.96 8.91 -26.31
C ARG A 156 21.72 7.41 -26.63
N GLY A 157 22.06 6.57 -25.65
CA GLY A 157 21.46 5.25 -25.45
C GLY A 157 21.91 4.63 -24.13
N VAL A 158 20.95 4.34 -23.24
CA VAL A 158 21.15 4.00 -21.83
C VAL A 158 21.51 2.51 -21.69
N SER A 159 22.69 2.22 -21.14
CA SER A 159 23.13 0.86 -20.83
C SER A 159 22.34 0.30 -19.64
N CYS A 160 21.42 -0.63 -19.94
CA CYS A 160 21.03 -1.68 -19.02
C CYS A 160 22.26 -2.54 -18.68
N CYS A 161 22.56 -2.70 -17.39
CA CYS A 161 22.78 -4.04 -16.82
C CYS A 161 23.07 -3.98 -15.32
N PHE A 162 22.29 -4.78 -14.60
CA PHE A 162 22.74 -5.66 -13.52
C PHE A 162 23.53 -5.05 -12.37
N LYS A 163 22.85 -4.91 -11.23
CA LYS A 163 23.33 -5.55 -9.99
C LYS A 163 22.13 -6.02 -9.15
N CYS A 164 21.60 -7.18 -9.53
CA CYS A 164 20.88 -8.06 -8.61
C CYS A 164 21.94 -8.82 -7.81
N PHE A 165 21.98 -8.65 -6.50
CA PHE A 165 22.16 -9.72 -5.50
C PHE A 165 21.96 -9.08 -4.12
N GLY A 166 20.83 -9.37 -3.48
CA GLY A 166 20.52 -8.94 -2.10
C GLY A 166 19.11 -8.38 -1.87
N HIS A 167 18.36 -8.04 -2.93
CA HIS A 167 17.06 -7.35 -2.79
C HIS A 167 15.83 -8.30 -2.74
N ALA A 168 16.02 -9.61 -2.94
CA ALA A 168 14.92 -10.56 -3.09
C ALA A 168 14.12 -10.79 -1.80
N ALA A 169 14.78 -10.85 -0.64
CA ALA A 169 14.09 -11.12 0.64
C ALA A 169 13.20 -9.94 1.08
N VAL A 170 13.68 -8.71 0.91
CA VAL A 170 12.94 -7.49 1.29
C VAL A 170 11.82 -7.18 0.29
N LEU A 171 12.04 -7.47 -0.99
CA LEU A 171 10.99 -7.34 -2.00
C LEU A 171 9.88 -8.38 -1.82
N TYR A 172 10.17 -9.62 -1.41
CA TYR A 172 9.12 -10.61 -1.14
C TYR A 172 8.23 -10.20 0.04
N ALA A 173 8.83 -9.69 1.12
CA ALA A 173 8.09 -9.21 2.29
C ALA A 173 7.28 -7.94 2.00
N LEU A 174 7.84 -6.97 1.26
CA LEU A 174 7.10 -5.77 0.85
C LEU A 174 6.05 -6.08 -0.23
N TYR A 175 6.26 -7.08 -1.08
CA TYR A 175 5.29 -7.49 -2.10
C TYR A 175 4.08 -8.17 -1.47
N ALA A 176 4.26 -9.05 -0.46
CA ALA A 176 3.15 -9.66 0.29
C ALA A 176 2.27 -8.63 1.02
N VAL A 177 2.87 -7.56 1.55
CA VAL A 177 2.17 -6.46 2.21
C VAL A 177 1.50 -5.52 1.19
N ARG A 178 2.11 -5.33 0.01
CA ARG A 178 1.58 -4.46 -1.05
C ARG A 178 0.46 -5.10 -1.86
N THR A 179 0.43 -6.44 -2.00
CA THR A 179 -0.69 -7.15 -2.65
C THR A 179 -1.95 -7.15 -1.79
N HIS A 180 -1.87 -7.21 -0.45
CA HIS A 180 -3.03 -7.03 0.43
C HIS A 180 -3.60 -5.59 0.43
N CYS A 181 -2.76 -4.58 0.14
CA CYS A 181 -3.18 -3.17 0.07
C CYS A 181 -4.01 -2.85 -1.20
N GLN A 182 -3.92 -3.67 -2.26
CA GLN A 182 -4.77 -3.53 -3.44
C GLN A 182 -6.20 -4.02 -3.22
N TYR A 183 -6.42 -4.94 -2.27
CA TYR A 183 -7.77 -5.45 -1.95
C TYR A 183 -8.67 -4.40 -1.25
N ARG A 184 -8.06 -3.33 -0.70
CA ARG A 184 -8.78 -2.22 -0.03
C ARG A 184 -9.34 -1.16 -0.98
N LYS A 185 -9.01 -1.21 -2.28
CA LYS A 185 -9.53 -0.24 -3.28
C LYS A 185 -10.75 -0.72 -4.07
N GLN A 186 -11.18 -1.98 -3.93
CA GLN A 186 -12.31 -2.52 -4.69
C GLN A 186 -13.62 -2.67 -3.91
N TYR A 187 -13.62 -2.62 -2.57
CA TYR A 187 -14.83 -2.84 -1.76
C TYR A 187 -14.92 -1.91 -0.53
N GLY A 188 -14.40 -0.69 -0.64
CA GLY A 188 -14.47 0.34 0.41
C GLY A 188 -14.54 1.73 -0.18
#